data_AF-A0AA43EDC6-F1
#
_entry.id   AF-A0AA43EDC6-F1
#
_cell.length_a   1.000
_cell.length_b   1.000
_cell.length_c   1.000
_cell.angle_alpha   90.00
_cell.angle_beta   90.00
_cell.angle_gamma   90.00
#
_symmetry.space_group_name_H-M   'P 1'
#
loop_
_entity.id
_entity.type
_entity.pdbx_description
1 polymer ?
#
loop_
_entity_poly.entity_id
_entity_poly.type
_entity_poly.pdbx_seq_one_letter_code
_entity_poly.pdbx_strand_id
1 'polypeptide(L)'
;MKRTRTFFSLLMLTMLVVWVAAGCDNAADTDTANDLSSRVQTENLDDPYGGFNTADEAPAFDEAGLAADYGPLGDMEVDDDVDTTRTDHRRQHHYLMITWGNLRADSLIDFSTDWTGGLCAENAVVVVKRLIRFDAHDELLPRTTRQCVEWISHTRPHYDGILVELLPMRCDSVSLATVNDRRCEKPISVTFKTGPLTVTIDEEDLANLHRVVTVDDAGNAVAFNTLMRAPGDCAGGFLAGQWKPVEDERIDGRFRGKWVSENGMHMGYLRGVYGVNGRNEHVFFGKWVTEGGRFQGLLKGHYGMLPATSARRADGWFEGVWYSRQLDVAGALGGSWCTSDEVDGGFFRGRWKARCR
;
A
#
# COMPACT_ATOMS: atom_id res chain seq x y z
N MET A 1 -40.98 60.63 6.86
CA MET A 1 -40.91 59.87 8.13
C MET A 1 -40.88 58.38 7.79
N LYS A 2 -39.79 57.70 8.16
CA LYS A 2 -39.57 56.25 8.34
C LYS A 2 -40.56 55.28 7.66
N ARG A 3 -40.05 54.36 6.82
CA ARG A 3 -40.19 52.90 7.04
C ARG A 3 -39.45 52.02 6.00
N THR A 4 -38.66 51.08 6.58
CA THR A 4 -38.46 49.66 6.21
C THR A 4 -37.81 49.30 4.87
N ARG A 5 -36.47 49.18 4.89
CA ARG A 5 -35.69 48.26 4.06
C ARG A 5 -34.55 47.64 4.90
N THR A 6 -34.88 46.77 5.84
CA THR A 6 -33.89 46.08 6.70
C THR A 6 -34.45 44.76 7.27
N PHE A 7 -35.15 43.97 6.46
CA PHE A 7 -35.62 42.64 6.91
C PHE A 7 -35.40 41.49 5.92
N PHE A 8 -34.82 41.74 4.73
CA PHE A 8 -34.63 40.68 3.74
C PHE A 8 -33.22 40.07 3.70
N SER A 9 -32.23 40.67 4.38
CA SER A 9 -30.84 40.19 4.36
C SER A 9 -30.48 39.25 5.52
N LEU A 10 -31.33 39.11 6.55
CA LEU A 10 -31.07 38.21 7.69
C LEU A 10 -31.63 36.79 7.49
N LEU A 11 -32.58 36.61 6.56
CA LEU A 11 -33.22 35.30 6.31
C LEU A 11 -32.43 34.41 5.34
N MET A 12 -31.55 34.99 4.52
CA MET A 12 -30.68 34.25 3.58
C MET A 12 -29.39 33.72 4.25
N LEU A 13 -28.95 34.31 5.37
CA LEU A 13 -27.77 33.85 6.09
C LEU A 13 -28.05 32.65 7.01
N THR A 14 -29.32 32.43 7.39
CA THR A 14 -29.73 31.31 8.25
C THR A 14 -30.05 30.02 7.48
N MET A 15 -30.38 30.10 6.18
CA MET A 15 -30.58 28.88 5.37
C MET A 15 -29.28 28.25 4.85
N LEU A 16 -28.19 29.02 4.74
CA LEU A 16 -26.89 28.49 4.29
C LEU A 16 -26.14 27.72 5.39
N VAL A 17 -26.44 27.98 6.67
CA VAL A 17 -25.83 27.28 7.82
C VAL A 17 -26.48 25.90 8.06
N VAL A 18 -27.72 25.68 7.60
CA VAL A 18 -28.41 24.39 7.78
C VAL A 18 -27.98 23.35 6.75
N TRP A 19 -27.41 23.76 5.61
CA TRP A 19 -26.99 22.81 4.56
C TRP A 19 -25.56 22.27 4.71
N VAL A 20 -24.74 22.83 5.61
CA VAL A 20 -23.37 22.32 5.87
C VAL A 20 -23.38 21.21 6.93
N ALA A 21 -24.50 20.98 7.62
CA ALA A 21 -24.65 19.88 8.59
C ALA A 21 -25.31 18.60 8.02
N ALA A 22 -25.66 18.57 6.73
CA ALA A 22 -26.13 17.37 6.04
C ALA A 22 -24.99 16.63 5.32
N GLY A 23 -23.79 16.67 5.90
CA GLY A 23 -22.65 15.92 5.41
C GLY A 23 -22.82 14.43 5.74
N CYS A 24 -23.23 13.65 4.74
CA CYS A 24 -22.94 12.22 4.55
C CYS A 24 -22.69 11.34 5.79
N ASP A 25 -23.50 11.44 6.85
CA ASP A 25 -23.64 10.34 7.80
C ASP A 25 -24.56 9.30 7.15
N ASN A 26 -23.97 8.44 6.32
CA ASN A 26 -24.53 7.12 6.05
C ASN A 26 -24.38 6.28 7.32
N ALA A 27 -25.03 6.71 8.40
CA ALA A 27 -25.37 5.87 9.54
C ALA A 27 -26.48 4.93 9.06
N ALA A 28 -26.11 3.99 8.19
CA ALA A 28 -26.90 2.79 8.00
C ALA A 28 -27.01 2.17 9.39
N ASP A 29 -28.25 2.00 9.85
CA ASP A 29 -28.67 1.36 11.09
C ASP A 29 -27.71 0.21 11.40
N THR A 30 -26.71 0.47 12.26
CA THR A 30 -25.74 -0.53 12.62
C THR A 30 -26.48 -1.51 13.49
N ASP A 31 -26.76 -2.69 12.96
CA ASP A 31 -27.30 -3.81 13.73
C ASP A 31 -26.35 -4.07 14.91
N THR A 32 -26.68 -3.48 16.05
CA THR A 32 -25.88 -3.53 17.29
C THR A 32 -25.69 -4.96 17.77
N ALA A 33 -26.48 -5.92 17.26
CA ALA A 33 -26.34 -7.33 17.60
C ALA A 33 -24.98 -7.94 17.19
N ASN A 34 -24.28 -7.35 16.21
CA ASN A 34 -23.00 -7.86 15.72
C ASN A 34 -21.80 -6.94 16.02
N ASP A 35 -21.99 -5.87 16.79
CA ASP A 35 -20.87 -5.00 17.18
C ASP A 35 -20.04 -5.65 18.28
N LEU A 36 -18.77 -5.92 17.98
CA LEU A 36 -17.83 -6.49 18.95
C LEU A 36 -17.14 -5.42 19.81
N SER A 37 -17.48 -4.13 19.68
CA SER A 37 -16.71 -3.02 20.25
C SER A 37 -16.56 -3.05 21.78
N SER A 38 -17.54 -3.63 22.49
CA SER A 38 -17.47 -3.77 23.95
C SER A 38 -16.71 -5.01 24.43
N ARG A 39 -16.29 -5.90 23.53
CA ARG A 39 -15.58 -7.13 23.88
C ARG A 39 -14.17 -6.80 24.36
N VAL A 40 -13.77 -7.38 25.49
CA VAL A 40 -12.36 -7.32 25.92
C VAL A 40 -11.49 -8.04 24.90
N GLN A 41 -10.49 -7.33 24.37
CA GLN A 41 -9.55 -7.89 23.40
C GLN A 41 -8.59 -8.84 24.11
N THR A 42 -8.59 -10.11 23.71
CA THR A 42 -7.71 -11.15 24.27
C THR A 42 -7.34 -12.11 23.16
N GLU A 43 -6.07 -12.11 22.79
CA GLU A 43 -5.54 -12.88 21.66
C GLU A 43 -5.81 -14.38 21.82
N ASN A 44 -6.41 -14.96 20.79
CA ASN A 44 -6.79 -16.37 20.75
C ASN A 44 -6.92 -16.84 19.29
N LEU A 45 -6.04 -17.73 18.84
CA LEU A 45 -6.03 -18.22 17.45
C LEU A 45 -7.23 -19.11 17.10
N ASP A 46 -7.95 -19.61 18.09
CA ASP A 46 -9.20 -20.38 17.90
C ASP A 46 -10.45 -19.48 17.86
N ASP A 47 -10.32 -18.21 18.21
CA ASP A 47 -11.40 -17.24 18.08
C ASP A 47 -11.63 -16.87 16.59
N PRO A 48 -12.88 -16.69 16.13
CA PRO A 48 -13.17 -16.37 14.73
C PRO A 48 -12.42 -15.15 14.17
N TYR A 49 -12.04 -14.21 15.04
CA TYR A 49 -11.30 -12.98 14.71
C TYR A 49 -10.02 -12.81 15.55
N GLY A 50 -9.45 -13.90 16.05
CA GLY A 50 -8.19 -13.85 16.79
C GLY A 50 -8.29 -13.18 18.16
N GLY A 51 -9.50 -12.92 18.64
CA GLY A 51 -9.75 -12.17 19.86
C GLY A 51 -9.75 -10.65 19.70
N PHE A 52 -9.62 -10.12 18.48
CA PHE A 52 -9.74 -8.70 18.18
C PHE A 52 -11.21 -8.23 18.19
N ASN A 53 -11.42 -6.95 18.50
CA ASN A 53 -12.73 -6.31 18.50
C ASN A 53 -12.83 -5.16 17.48
N THR A 54 -14.03 -4.60 17.33
CA THR A 54 -14.34 -3.48 16.43
C THR A 54 -14.24 -2.11 17.10
N ALA A 55 -13.73 -2.02 18.33
CA ALA A 55 -13.55 -0.74 19.03
C ALA A 55 -12.56 0.16 18.28
N ASP A 56 -12.70 1.48 18.41
CA ASP A 56 -11.63 2.37 17.97
C ASP A 56 -10.40 2.20 18.89
N GLU A 57 -9.23 2.55 18.38
CA GLU A 57 -7.95 2.47 19.08
C GLU A 57 -7.35 3.87 19.22
N ALA A 58 -6.30 3.99 20.02
CA ALA A 58 -5.43 5.15 19.92
C ALA A 58 -4.75 5.20 18.53
N PRO A 59 -4.35 6.40 18.04
CA PRO A 59 -3.47 6.53 16.88
C PRO A 59 -2.28 5.57 16.97
N ALA A 60 -2.02 4.83 15.89
CA ALA A 60 -0.98 3.80 15.83
C ALA A 60 -1.01 2.79 17.00
N PHE A 61 -2.19 2.48 17.55
CA PHE A 61 -2.35 1.59 18.71
C PHE A 61 -1.57 2.05 19.96
N ASP A 62 -1.32 3.35 20.11
CA ASP A 62 -0.47 3.94 21.15
C ASP A 62 1.02 3.48 21.07
N GLU A 63 1.45 3.00 19.91
CA GLU A 63 2.83 2.57 19.67
C GLU A 63 3.62 3.65 18.93
N ALA A 64 4.37 4.48 19.67
CA ALA A 64 5.17 5.57 19.07
C ALA A 64 6.12 5.10 17.96
N GLY A 65 6.70 3.90 18.09
CA GLY A 65 7.56 3.31 17.07
C GLY A 65 6.81 2.99 15.77
N LEU A 66 5.56 2.53 15.84
CA LEU A 66 4.74 2.25 14.66
C LEU A 66 4.42 3.55 13.91
N ALA A 67 4.10 4.63 14.63
CA ALA A 67 3.89 5.94 14.02
C ALA A 67 5.17 6.50 13.36
N ALA A 68 6.33 6.32 14.01
CA ALA A 68 7.61 6.78 13.48
C ALA A 68 8.06 5.97 12.25
N ASP A 69 7.90 4.65 12.28
CA ASP A 69 8.38 3.75 11.23
C ASP A 69 7.47 3.74 9.99
N TYR A 70 6.17 3.96 10.19
CA TYR A 70 5.14 3.72 9.18
C TYR A 70 4.15 4.88 8.97
N GLY A 71 4.29 5.99 9.69
CA GLY A 71 3.43 7.15 9.50
C GLY A 71 3.58 7.83 8.14
N PRO A 72 2.84 8.92 7.89
CA PRO A 72 2.86 9.64 6.61
C PRO A 72 4.18 10.39 6.36
N LEU A 73 5.08 10.43 7.35
CA LEU A 73 6.35 11.14 7.27
C LEU A 73 7.30 10.41 6.30
N GLY A 74 7.69 11.08 5.23
CA GLY A 74 8.67 10.61 4.25
C GLY A 74 8.08 10.23 2.88
N ASP A 75 6.76 10.19 2.75
CA ASP A 75 6.11 9.97 1.46
C ASP A 75 5.73 11.33 0.85
N MET A 76 6.52 11.80 -0.12
CA MET A 76 6.26 13.07 -0.82
C MET A 76 5.35 12.82 -2.02
N GLU A 77 4.19 13.49 -2.07
CA GLU A 77 3.41 13.58 -3.31
C GLU A 77 4.20 14.40 -4.32
N VAL A 78 4.42 13.83 -5.49
CA VAL A 78 5.15 14.50 -6.56
C VAL A 78 4.13 15.16 -7.47
N ASP A 79 4.22 16.48 -7.61
CA ASP A 79 3.54 17.22 -8.68
C ASP A 79 4.31 17.00 -9.98
N ASP A 80 4.00 15.88 -10.64
CA ASP A 80 4.58 15.51 -11.92
C ASP A 80 3.81 16.27 -13.01
N ASP A 81 4.32 17.44 -13.42
CA ASP A 81 3.79 18.33 -14.48
C ASP A 81 3.82 17.68 -15.89
N VAL A 82 3.94 16.35 -15.96
CA VAL A 82 3.83 15.59 -17.19
C VAL A 82 2.38 15.65 -17.65
N ASP A 83 2.16 16.65 -18.50
CA ASP A 83 1.03 16.87 -19.40
C ASP A 83 -0.23 16.20 -18.91
N THR A 84 -1.05 17.01 -18.23
CA THR A 84 -2.43 16.82 -17.74
C THR A 84 -3.28 15.87 -18.59
N THR A 85 -2.88 14.61 -18.68
CA THR A 85 -3.65 13.51 -19.23
C THR A 85 -4.72 13.30 -18.20
N ARG A 86 -5.75 14.14 -18.36
CA ARG A 86 -6.93 14.25 -17.53
C ARG A 86 -7.28 12.84 -17.13
N THR A 87 -7.26 12.57 -15.82
CA THR A 87 -7.51 11.28 -15.22
C THR A 87 -8.70 10.64 -15.93
N ASP A 88 -8.39 9.76 -16.87
CA ASP A 88 -9.43 9.10 -17.65
C ASP A 88 -9.80 7.88 -16.85
N HIS A 89 -10.87 8.02 -16.06
CA HIS A 89 -11.42 6.94 -15.24
C HIS A 89 -11.83 5.70 -16.06
N ARG A 90 -11.80 5.77 -17.40
CA ARG A 90 -12.01 4.64 -18.31
C ARG A 90 -10.72 3.93 -18.72
N ARG A 91 -9.55 4.37 -18.25
CA ARG A 91 -8.30 3.65 -18.49
C ARG A 91 -8.07 2.60 -17.43
N GLN A 92 -7.36 1.57 -17.85
CA GLN A 92 -6.72 0.66 -16.94
C GLN A 92 -5.47 1.35 -16.37
N HIS A 93 -5.34 1.29 -15.06
CA HIS A 93 -4.24 1.88 -14.32
C HIS A 93 -3.36 0.76 -13.77
N HIS A 94 -2.05 0.85 -14.01
CA HIS A 94 -1.08 -0.06 -13.41
C HIS A 94 -0.23 0.71 -12.41
N TYR A 95 -0.41 0.44 -11.13
CA TYR A 95 0.43 1.00 -10.09
C TYR A 95 1.60 0.05 -9.86
N LEU A 96 2.82 0.56 -9.93
CA LEU A 96 4.05 -0.18 -9.69
C LEU A 96 4.81 0.51 -8.55
N MET A 97 4.88 -0.15 -7.40
CA MET A 97 5.72 0.24 -6.28
C MET A 97 7.04 -0.50 -6.36
N ILE A 98 8.13 0.25 -6.42
CA ILE A 98 9.49 -0.26 -6.42
C ILE A 98 10.20 0.30 -5.20
N THR A 99 10.78 -0.56 -4.38
CA THR A 99 11.64 -0.12 -3.28
C THR A 99 12.98 -0.82 -3.37
N TRP A 100 14.06 -0.11 -3.05
CA TRP A 100 15.43 -0.61 -3.13
C TRP A 100 16.23 -0.24 -1.89
N GLY A 101 17.39 -0.86 -1.71
CA GLY A 101 18.23 -0.72 -0.52
C GLY A 101 18.20 -1.95 0.37
N ASN A 102 18.53 -1.79 1.65
CA ASN A 102 18.42 -2.86 2.62
C ASN A 102 16.97 -2.94 3.12
N LEU A 103 16.18 -3.80 2.46
CA LEU A 103 14.75 -3.96 2.76
C LEU A 103 14.48 -4.53 4.16
N ARG A 104 15.52 -5.09 4.81
CA ARG A 104 15.47 -5.67 6.16
C ARG A 104 15.90 -4.70 7.26
N ALA A 105 16.39 -3.51 6.89
CA ALA A 105 17.01 -2.53 7.76
C ALA A 105 18.09 -3.14 8.67
N ASP A 106 19.32 -3.23 8.17
CA ASP A 106 20.49 -3.60 8.98
C ASP A 106 21.18 -2.35 9.54
N SER A 107 20.98 -2.07 10.82
CA SER A 107 21.64 -0.93 11.49
C SER A 107 23.18 -1.03 11.54
N LEU A 108 23.76 -2.20 11.27
CA LEU A 108 25.21 -2.41 11.21
C LEU A 108 25.79 -1.96 9.86
N ILE A 109 24.97 -1.76 8.83
CA ILE A 109 25.41 -1.22 7.55
C ILE A 109 25.62 0.28 7.70
N ASP A 110 26.88 0.70 7.72
CA ASP A 110 27.28 2.11 7.80
C ASP A 110 27.66 2.71 6.44
N PHE A 111 27.57 1.92 5.37
CA PHE A 111 27.87 2.35 4.01
C PHE A 111 26.62 2.72 3.22
N SER A 112 26.79 3.56 2.21
CA SER A 112 25.73 3.96 1.28
C SER A 112 25.84 3.13 0.01
N THR A 113 24.69 2.69 -0.51
CA THR A 113 24.61 2.04 -1.82
C THR A 113 24.06 3.05 -2.84
N ASP A 114 24.75 3.19 -3.97
CA ASP A 114 24.31 4.06 -5.06
C ASP A 114 23.23 3.35 -5.90
N TRP A 115 22.02 3.88 -5.83
CA TRP A 115 20.83 3.45 -6.57
C TRP A 115 20.42 4.45 -7.66
N THR A 116 21.32 5.37 -8.02
CA THR A 116 21.11 6.30 -9.14
C THR A 116 20.75 5.52 -10.40
N GLY A 117 19.70 5.97 -11.07
CA GLY A 117 19.07 5.18 -12.11
C GLY A 117 17.81 5.79 -12.69
N GLY A 118 16.98 4.93 -13.26
CA GLY A 118 15.72 5.31 -13.87
C GLY A 118 14.77 4.15 -14.12
N LEU A 119 13.53 4.52 -14.40
CA LEU A 119 12.45 3.64 -14.81
C LEU A 119 11.91 4.14 -16.14
N CYS A 120 11.98 3.30 -17.16
CA CYS A 120 11.41 3.59 -18.48
C CYS A 120 10.32 2.58 -18.82
N ALA A 121 9.23 3.02 -19.45
CA ALA A 121 8.18 2.16 -19.94
C ALA A 121 7.98 2.32 -21.46
N GLU A 122 8.01 1.19 -22.17
CA GLU A 122 7.55 1.12 -23.55
C GLU A 122 6.02 1.05 -23.60
N ASN A 123 5.41 1.78 -24.53
CA ASN A 123 3.95 1.82 -24.74
C ASN A 123 3.14 2.32 -23.53
N ALA A 124 3.77 2.96 -22.55
CA ALA A 124 3.09 3.63 -21.44
C ALA A 124 3.72 4.99 -21.11
N VAL A 125 2.94 5.83 -20.42
CA VAL A 125 3.43 7.02 -19.71
C VAL A 125 3.70 6.61 -18.28
N VAL A 126 4.85 7.02 -17.74
CA VAL A 126 5.21 6.82 -16.34
C VAL A 126 4.86 8.10 -15.59
N VAL A 127 3.98 8.02 -14.59
CA VAL A 127 3.63 9.15 -13.72
C VAL A 127 4.10 8.84 -12.32
N VAL A 128 4.97 9.69 -11.76
CA VAL A 128 5.40 9.50 -10.37
C VAL A 128 4.27 9.93 -9.44
N LYS A 129 3.84 9.01 -8.57
CA LYS A 129 2.82 9.31 -7.56
C LYS A 129 3.48 9.71 -6.25
N ARG A 130 4.50 8.97 -5.84
CA ARG A 130 5.18 9.17 -4.56
C ARG A 130 6.65 8.80 -4.61
N LEU A 131 7.44 9.57 -3.87
CA LEU A 131 8.75 9.15 -3.38
C LEU A 131 8.56 8.47 -2.04
N ILE A 132 9.30 7.39 -1.80
CA ILE A 132 9.24 6.62 -0.56
C ILE A 132 10.60 6.76 0.11
N ARG A 133 10.63 7.46 1.25
CA ARG A 133 11.80 7.55 2.14
C ARG A 133 13.11 8.12 1.56
N PHE A 134 13.05 8.81 0.42
CA PHE A 134 14.21 9.48 -0.19
C PHE A 134 15.02 10.27 0.86
N ASP A 135 16.33 10.05 0.86
CA ASP A 135 17.25 10.78 1.72
C ASP A 135 17.37 12.25 1.29
N ALA A 136 17.96 13.11 2.14
CA ALA A 136 18.05 14.55 1.89
C ALA A 136 18.83 14.95 0.62
N HIS A 137 19.58 14.02 0.03
CA HIS A 137 20.35 14.21 -1.21
C HIS A 137 19.79 13.41 -2.38
N ASP A 138 18.66 12.73 -2.18
CA ASP A 138 17.98 11.99 -3.22
C ASP A 138 16.98 12.90 -3.92
N GLU A 139 16.94 12.81 -5.25
CA GLU A 139 16.07 13.66 -6.05
C GLU A 139 15.66 13.00 -7.34
N LEU A 140 14.48 13.36 -7.84
CA LEU A 140 14.11 13.09 -9.22
C LEU A 140 14.89 14.04 -10.13
N LEU A 141 15.46 13.48 -11.20
CA LEU A 141 16.09 14.28 -12.24
C LEU A 141 15.03 14.88 -13.17
N PRO A 142 15.33 16.03 -13.80
CA PRO A 142 14.45 16.61 -14.81
C PRO A 142 14.12 15.59 -15.91
N ARG A 143 12.83 15.45 -16.21
CA ARG A 143 12.38 14.44 -17.16
C ARG A 143 12.81 14.75 -18.58
N THR A 144 13.41 13.76 -19.24
CA THR A 144 13.76 13.82 -20.65
C THR A 144 12.61 13.38 -21.55
N THR A 145 11.73 12.49 -21.07
CA THR A 145 10.56 11.98 -21.78
C THR A 145 9.42 11.64 -20.82
N ARG A 146 8.19 11.48 -21.34
CA ARG A 146 7.02 11.00 -20.55
C ARG A 146 7.08 9.49 -20.24
N GLN A 147 7.97 8.77 -20.92
CA GLN A 147 8.17 7.32 -20.77
C GLN A 147 9.19 6.99 -19.70
N CYS A 148 10.06 7.93 -19.34
CA CYS A 148 11.13 7.71 -18.39
C CYS A 148 11.05 8.68 -17.23
N VAL A 149 11.40 8.19 -16.04
CA VAL A 149 11.78 8.97 -14.87
C VAL A 149 13.16 8.52 -14.44
N GLU A 150 14.01 9.47 -14.08
CA GLU A 150 15.38 9.24 -13.64
C GLU A 150 15.56 9.89 -12.25
N TRP A 151 16.48 9.37 -11.44
CA TRP A 151 16.73 9.86 -10.09
C TRP A 151 18.17 9.64 -9.66
N ILE A 152 18.57 10.41 -8.65
CA ILE A 152 19.76 10.16 -7.82
C ILE A 152 19.26 9.60 -6.49
N SER A 153 19.80 8.48 -6.04
CA SER A 153 19.46 7.91 -4.73
C SER A 153 20.66 7.21 -4.10
N HIS A 154 20.97 7.56 -2.86
CA HIS A 154 22.10 7.04 -2.08
C HIS A 154 21.65 6.52 -0.73
N THR A 155 21.01 5.36 -0.73
CA THR A 155 20.37 4.79 0.45
C THR A 155 21.41 4.35 1.50
N ARG A 156 21.24 4.80 2.75
CA ARG A 156 21.91 4.28 3.98
C ARG A 156 20.89 3.48 4.79
N PRO A 157 21.25 2.70 5.84
CA PRO A 157 20.74 1.34 6.18
C PRO A 157 19.22 1.17 6.33
N HIS A 158 18.50 1.48 5.27
CA HIS A 158 17.07 1.41 5.08
C HIS A 158 16.84 1.17 3.59
N TYR A 159 15.65 1.51 3.16
CA TYR A 159 15.23 1.43 1.78
C TYR A 159 14.65 2.77 1.35
N ASP A 160 14.78 3.04 0.06
CA ASP A 160 14.03 4.09 -0.62
C ASP A 160 13.07 3.43 -1.61
N GLY A 161 12.31 4.24 -2.32
CA GLY A 161 11.46 3.73 -3.37
C GLY A 161 10.67 4.79 -4.09
N ILE A 162 9.91 4.31 -5.07
CA ILE A 162 9.00 5.11 -5.86
C ILE A 162 7.71 4.33 -6.07
N LEU A 163 6.59 5.03 -6.03
CA LEU A 163 5.33 4.54 -6.57
C LEU A 163 5.07 5.29 -7.87
N VAL A 164 4.92 4.53 -8.95
CA VAL A 164 4.51 5.06 -10.25
C VAL A 164 3.17 4.52 -10.68
N GLU A 165 2.48 5.31 -11.49
CA GLU A 165 1.31 4.93 -12.25
C GLU A 165 1.73 4.82 -13.73
N LEU A 166 1.57 3.64 -14.30
CA LEU A 166 1.81 3.37 -15.72
C LEU A 166 0.48 3.48 -16.45
N LEU A 167 0.41 4.43 -17.37
CA LEU A 167 -0.76 4.69 -18.20
C LEU A 167 -0.49 4.17 -19.61
N PRO A 168 -1.14 3.09 -20.07
CA PRO A 168 -0.99 2.63 -21.44
C PRO A 168 -1.24 3.76 -22.44
N MET A 169 -0.39 3.86 -23.47
CA MET A 169 -0.57 4.88 -24.51
C MET A 169 -1.80 4.57 -25.35
N ARG A 170 -2.66 5.57 -25.59
CA ARG A 170 -3.86 5.39 -26.40
C ARG A 170 -3.56 5.38 -27.90
N CYS A 171 -4.36 4.58 -28.63
CA CYS A 171 -4.42 4.56 -30.09
C CYS A 171 -4.88 5.88 -30.72
N ASP A 172 -5.66 6.69 -30.00
CA ASP A 172 -6.29 7.91 -30.54
C ASP A 172 -5.34 9.12 -30.60
N SER A 173 -4.19 9.05 -29.91
CA SER A 173 -3.20 10.13 -29.87
C SER A 173 -2.25 10.14 -31.08
N VAL A 174 -2.30 9.09 -31.92
CA VAL A 174 -1.62 9.04 -33.21
C VAL A 174 -2.64 9.50 -34.25
N SER A 175 -2.44 10.71 -34.78
CA SER A 175 -3.17 11.26 -35.94
C SER A 175 -3.63 10.15 -36.89
N LEU A 176 -4.93 10.10 -37.19
CA LEU A 176 -5.64 9.20 -38.11
C LEU A 176 -5.03 9.09 -39.53
N ALA A 177 -3.87 9.68 -39.79
CA ALA A 177 -3.23 9.74 -41.09
C ALA A 177 -2.44 8.48 -41.50
N THR A 178 -2.17 7.52 -40.60
CA THR A 178 -1.53 6.25 -40.99
C THR A 178 -2.15 5.05 -40.28
N VAL A 179 -3.10 4.41 -40.95
CA VAL A 179 -3.90 3.23 -40.56
C VAL A 179 -3.08 1.97 -40.18
N ASN A 180 -1.74 2.03 -40.19
CA ASN A 180 -0.86 0.89 -39.93
C ASN A 180 0.03 1.03 -38.69
N ASP A 181 -0.10 2.06 -37.85
CA ASP A 181 0.70 2.13 -36.62
C ASP A 181 0.11 1.24 -35.51
N ARG A 182 0.43 -0.06 -35.56
CA ARG A 182 0.06 -1.09 -34.56
C ARG A 182 0.76 -0.92 -33.20
N ARG A 183 1.46 0.19 -32.95
CA ARG A 183 2.17 0.40 -31.68
C ARG A 183 1.25 0.41 -30.46
N CYS A 184 -0.03 0.68 -30.63
CA CYS A 184 -0.98 0.79 -29.54
C CYS A 184 -1.60 -0.55 -29.09
N GLU A 185 -1.26 -1.65 -29.77
CA GLU A 185 -1.58 -3.02 -29.31
C GLU A 185 -0.36 -3.70 -28.67
N LYS A 186 0.77 -3.00 -28.59
CA LYS A 186 1.97 -3.59 -27.99
C LYS A 186 1.82 -3.62 -26.48
N PRO A 187 2.17 -4.75 -25.84
CA PRO A 187 2.15 -4.85 -24.39
C PRO A 187 3.07 -3.82 -23.76
N ILE A 188 2.74 -3.41 -22.55
CA ILE A 188 3.63 -2.58 -21.73
C ILE A 188 4.87 -3.41 -21.40
N SER A 189 6.04 -2.80 -21.52
CA SER A 189 7.29 -3.36 -20.99
C SER A 189 8.02 -2.29 -20.21
N VAL A 190 8.42 -2.60 -18.99
CA VAL A 190 9.02 -1.65 -18.03
C VAL A 190 10.45 -2.07 -17.77
N THR A 191 11.39 -1.16 -17.98
CA THR A 191 12.80 -1.35 -17.62
C THR A 191 13.14 -0.50 -16.40
N PHE A 192 13.45 -1.18 -15.30
CA PHE A 192 14.07 -0.60 -14.12
C PHE A 192 15.58 -0.78 -14.22
N LYS A 193 16.34 0.31 -14.06
CA LYS A 193 17.79 0.28 -14.12
C LYS A 193 18.39 1.18 -13.05
N THR A 194 19.29 0.63 -12.25
CA THR A 194 20.13 1.34 -11.30
C THR A 194 21.59 0.91 -11.48
N GLY A 195 22.51 1.48 -10.71
CA GLY A 195 23.91 1.04 -10.66
C GLY A 195 24.05 -0.48 -10.51
N PRO A 196 23.44 -1.12 -9.49
CA PRO A 196 23.65 -2.54 -9.22
C PRO A 196 22.67 -3.50 -9.93
N LEU A 197 21.54 -3.01 -10.47
CA LEU A 197 20.49 -3.91 -10.99
C LEU A 197 19.83 -3.38 -12.26
N THR A 198 19.57 -4.27 -13.22
CA THR A 198 18.67 -4.02 -14.36
C THR A 198 17.63 -5.12 -14.45
N VAL A 199 16.36 -4.76 -14.48
CA VAL A 199 15.22 -5.68 -14.61
C VAL A 199 14.27 -5.14 -15.66
N THR A 200 13.87 -6.02 -16.58
CA THR A 200 12.74 -5.78 -17.49
C THR A 200 11.54 -6.58 -17.00
N ILE A 201 10.38 -5.95 -16.99
CA ILE A 201 9.10 -6.51 -16.55
C ILE A 201 8.11 -6.34 -17.68
N ASP A 202 7.57 -7.44 -18.18
CA ASP A 202 6.57 -7.42 -19.25
C ASP A 202 5.14 -7.33 -18.67
N GLU A 203 4.17 -6.97 -19.51
CA GLU A 203 2.78 -6.77 -19.10
C GLU A 203 2.16 -7.97 -18.38
N GLU A 204 2.50 -9.19 -18.80
CA GLU A 204 2.03 -10.42 -18.16
C GLU A 204 2.46 -10.49 -16.69
N ASP A 205 3.71 -10.13 -16.41
CA ASP A 205 4.24 -10.07 -15.04
C ASP A 205 3.55 -8.94 -14.26
N LEU A 206 3.31 -7.78 -14.87
CA LEU A 206 2.69 -6.62 -14.22
C LEU A 206 1.28 -6.88 -13.66
N ALA A 207 0.56 -7.89 -14.16
CA ALA A 207 -0.79 -8.20 -13.68
C ALA A 207 -0.78 -8.71 -12.22
N ASN A 208 0.31 -9.33 -11.78
CA ASN A 208 0.42 -9.95 -10.46
C ASN A 208 1.84 -9.96 -9.89
N LEU A 209 2.66 -8.98 -10.23
CA LEU A 209 4.05 -8.93 -9.81
C LEU A 209 4.15 -8.68 -8.31
N HIS A 210 4.71 -9.68 -7.62
CA HIS A 210 5.23 -9.59 -6.28
C HIS A 210 6.58 -10.29 -6.24
N ARG A 211 7.66 -9.52 -6.34
CA ARG A 211 9.01 -10.07 -6.54
C ARG A 211 10.03 -9.30 -5.73
N VAL A 212 10.91 -10.01 -5.05
CA VAL A 212 12.12 -9.45 -4.43
C VAL A 212 13.34 -9.99 -5.16
N VAL A 213 14.24 -9.11 -5.58
CA VAL A 213 15.51 -9.45 -6.23
C VAL A 213 16.63 -9.07 -5.28
N THR A 214 17.31 -10.05 -4.69
CA THR A 214 18.53 -9.81 -3.91
C THR A 214 19.64 -9.34 -4.83
N VAL A 215 20.37 -8.31 -4.40
CA VAL A 215 21.47 -7.69 -5.13
C VAL A 215 22.81 -8.20 -4.62
N ASP A 216 23.00 -8.27 -3.30
CA ASP A 216 24.25 -8.69 -2.69
C ASP A 216 24.06 -9.39 -1.33
N ASP A 217 25.18 -9.79 -0.72
CA ASP A 217 25.23 -10.44 0.58
C ASP A 217 25.04 -9.45 1.75
N ALA A 218 25.12 -8.14 1.50
CA ALA A 218 24.82 -7.11 2.50
C ALA A 218 23.31 -6.85 2.64
N GLY A 219 22.46 -7.71 2.05
CA GLY A 219 21.02 -7.60 2.17
C GLY A 219 20.40 -6.54 1.28
N ASN A 220 21.16 -5.91 0.38
CA ASN A 220 20.56 -5.04 -0.63
C ASN A 220 19.64 -5.85 -1.53
N ALA A 221 18.45 -5.31 -1.79
CA ALA A 221 17.47 -5.93 -2.64
C ALA A 221 16.53 -4.90 -3.27
N VAL A 222 15.85 -5.30 -4.33
CA VAL A 222 14.77 -4.52 -4.95
C VAL A 222 13.48 -5.31 -4.89
N ALA A 223 12.44 -4.72 -4.31
CA ALA A 223 11.11 -5.29 -4.27
C ALA A 223 10.17 -4.57 -5.25
N PHE A 224 9.49 -5.35 -6.07
CA PHE A 224 8.50 -4.92 -7.05
C PHE A 224 7.12 -5.40 -6.62
N ASN A 225 6.17 -4.47 -6.55
CA ASN A 225 4.77 -4.74 -6.20
C ASN A 225 3.86 -4.04 -7.20
N THR A 226 2.89 -4.77 -7.75
CA THR A 226 1.94 -4.21 -8.71
C THR A 226 0.50 -4.29 -8.23
N LEU A 227 -0.27 -3.28 -8.60
CA LEU A 227 -1.72 -3.25 -8.49
C LEU A 227 -2.29 -2.80 -9.84
N MET A 228 -3.10 -3.66 -10.44
CA MET A 228 -3.82 -3.35 -11.66
C MET A 228 -5.26 -2.98 -11.32
N ARG A 229 -5.74 -1.87 -11.88
CA ARG A 229 -7.10 -1.38 -11.67
C ARG A 229 -7.78 -1.13 -12.99
N ALA A 230 -8.80 -1.93 -13.29
CA ALA A 230 -9.69 -1.67 -14.40
C ALA A 230 -10.68 -0.54 -14.06
N PRO A 231 -11.25 0.13 -15.06
CA PRO A 231 -12.36 1.06 -14.86
C PRO A 231 -13.50 0.42 -14.07
N GLY A 232 -13.93 1.07 -12.99
CA GLY A 232 -14.99 0.56 -12.11
C GLY A 232 -14.54 -0.55 -11.14
N ASP A 233 -13.26 -0.93 -11.12
CA ASP A 233 -12.74 -1.79 -10.06
C ASP A 233 -12.88 -1.12 -8.70
N CYS A 234 -13.13 -1.97 -7.70
CA CYS A 234 -13.16 -1.60 -6.30
C CYS A 234 -11.82 -1.00 -5.86
N ALA A 235 -11.87 -0.16 -4.83
CA ALA A 235 -10.67 0.38 -4.22
C ALA A 235 -9.68 -0.72 -3.86
N GLY A 236 -8.40 -0.45 -4.08
CA GLY A 236 -7.32 -1.34 -3.70
C GLY A 236 -6.16 -0.56 -3.09
N GLY A 237 -5.11 -1.29 -2.76
CA GLY A 237 -3.89 -0.68 -2.27
C GLY A 237 -2.87 -1.69 -1.80
N PHE A 238 -1.94 -1.21 -0.98
CA PHE A 238 -0.81 -1.96 -0.49
C PHE A 238 -0.86 -2.07 1.03
N LEU A 239 -0.13 -3.05 1.55
CA LEU A 239 0.16 -3.16 2.96
C LEU A 239 1.59 -3.64 3.13
N ALA A 240 2.25 -3.13 4.17
CA ALA A 240 3.64 -3.47 4.46
C ALA A 240 3.90 -3.34 5.95
N GLY A 241 4.81 -4.15 6.48
CA GLY A 241 5.11 -4.13 7.89
C GLY A 241 6.23 -5.08 8.31
N GLN A 242 6.31 -5.28 9.62
CA GLN A 242 7.21 -6.18 10.29
C GLN A 242 6.44 -7.20 11.09
N TRP A 243 7.03 -8.37 11.26
CA TRP A 243 6.57 -9.38 12.20
C TRP A 243 7.72 -9.77 13.12
N LYS A 244 7.41 -10.17 14.35
CA LYS A 244 8.38 -10.68 15.33
C LYS A 244 7.78 -11.87 16.08
N PRO A 245 8.57 -12.91 16.39
CA PRO A 245 8.10 -13.95 17.28
C PRO A 245 7.92 -13.38 18.69
N VAL A 246 7.14 -14.07 19.51
CA VAL A 246 6.98 -13.75 20.92
C VAL A 246 7.08 -15.01 21.76
N GLU A 247 7.58 -14.87 22.99
CA GLU A 247 7.58 -15.97 23.97
C GLU A 247 6.18 -16.09 24.61
N ASP A 248 5.18 -16.53 23.84
CA ASP A 248 3.84 -16.86 24.33
C ASP A 248 3.42 -18.23 23.78
N GLU A 249 3.00 -19.16 24.64
CA GLU A 249 2.61 -20.51 24.20
C GLU A 249 1.34 -20.52 23.33
N ARG A 250 0.60 -19.40 23.26
CA ARG A 250 -0.68 -19.31 22.55
C ARG A 250 -0.56 -18.73 21.14
N ILE A 251 0.53 -18.05 20.82
CA ILE A 251 0.77 -17.40 19.52
C ILE A 251 2.24 -17.49 19.14
N ASP A 252 2.54 -17.63 17.86
CA ASP A 252 3.95 -17.70 17.41
C ASP A 252 4.57 -16.30 17.36
N GLY A 253 3.76 -15.27 17.06
CA GLY A 253 4.27 -13.91 16.99
C GLY A 253 3.23 -12.83 16.73
N ARG A 254 3.75 -11.60 16.61
CA ARG A 254 2.98 -10.38 16.36
C ARG A 254 3.44 -9.73 15.06
N PHE A 255 2.52 -9.05 14.37
CA PHE A 255 2.85 -8.22 13.21
C PHE A 255 2.26 -6.83 13.35
N ARG A 256 2.91 -5.84 12.71
CA ARG A 256 2.48 -4.45 12.67
C ARG A 256 2.95 -3.77 11.39
N GLY A 257 2.26 -2.72 10.95
CA GLY A 257 2.63 -2.02 9.73
C GLY A 257 1.64 -0.95 9.31
N LYS A 258 1.68 -0.60 8.02
CA LYS A 258 0.78 0.38 7.40
C LYS A 258 -0.20 -0.24 6.41
N TRP A 259 -1.36 0.41 6.35
CA TRP A 259 -2.37 0.25 5.31
C TRP A 259 -2.26 1.43 4.35
N VAL A 260 -2.10 1.15 3.06
CA VAL A 260 -1.79 2.15 2.04
C VAL A 260 -2.80 2.03 0.90
N SER A 261 -3.29 3.15 0.40
CA SER A 261 -4.19 3.16 -0.77
C SER A 261 -3.46 2.89 -2.09
N GLU A 262 -4.23 2.74 -3.16
CA GLU A 262 -3.75 2.55 -4.54
C GLU A 262 -2.74 3.60 -5.01
N ASN A 263 -2.89 4.86 -4.59
CA ASN A 263 -1.97 5.95 -4.94
C ASN A 263 -0.84 6.13 -3.92
N GLY A 264 -0.64 5.15 -3.04
CA GLY A 264 0.42 5.17 -2.04
C GLY A 264 0.13 6.03 -0.82
N MET A 265 -1.07 6.61 -0.71
CA MET A 265 -1.42 7.42 0.47
C MET A 265 -1.54 6.51 1.69
N HIS A 266 -0.84 6.87 2.76
CA HIS A 266 -1.00 6.25 4.06
C HIS A 266 -2.44 6.42 4.53
N MET A 267 -3.15 5.31 4.75
CA MET A 267 -4.54 5.29 5.20
C MET A 267 -4.65 5.02 6.69
N GLY A 268 -3.60 4.46 7.29
CA GLY A 268 -3.53 4.15 8.71
C GLY A 268 -2.67 2.94 9.02
N TYR A 269 -2.88 2.37 10.19
CA TYR A 269 -2.00 1.37 10.79
C TYR A 269 -2.69 0.02 10.89
N LEU A 270 -1.90 -1.06 10.88
CA LEU A 270 -2.37 -2.40 11.15
C LEU A 270 -1.52 -3.06 12.24
N ARG A 271 -2.15 -3.94 13.03
CA ARG A 271 -1.51 -4.79 14.03
C ARG A 271 -2.22 -6.14 14.09
N GLY A 272 -1.49 -7.20 14.42
CA GLY A 272 -2.06 -8.53 14.57
C GLY A 272 -1.16 -9.55 15.22
N VAL A 273 -1.62 -10.80 15.20
CA VAL A 273 -0.93 -11.99 15.68
C VAL A 273 -0.98 -13.09 14.63
N TYR A 274 -0.01 -14.00 14.68
CA TYR A 274 0.02 -15.20 13.85
C TYR A 274 0.45 -16.41 14.67
N GLY A 275 0.10 -17.60 14.20
CA GLY A 275 0.59 -18.86 14.75
C GLY A 275 -0.20 -20.07 14.27
N VAL A 276 -0.14 -21.15 15.05
CA VAL A 276 -0.87 -22.40 14.77
C VAL A 276 -2.09 -22.52 15.68
N ASN A 277 -3.29 -22.67 15.10
CA ASN A 277 -4.53 -22.85 15.88
C ASN A 277 -4.73 -24.29 16.38
N GLY A 278 -5.79 -24.54 17.15
CA GLY A 278 -6.14 -25.87 17.66
C GLY A 278 -6.49 -26.92 16.61
N ARG A 279 -6.58 -26.52 15.32
CA ARG A 279 -6.74 -27.41 14.16
C ARG A 279 -5.44 -27.68 13.41
N ASN A 280 -4.31 -27.22 13.93
CA ASN A 280 -3.01 -27.31 13.30
C ASN A 280 -2.94 -26.55 11.95
N GLU A 281 -3.65 -25.43 11.85
CA GLU A 281 -3.63 -24.53 10.70
C GLU A 281 -2.76 -23.29 11.02
N HIS A 282 -1.92 -22.88 10.07
CA HIS A 282 -1.16 -21.64 10.15
C HIS A 282 -2.06 -20.44 9.83
N VAL A 283 -2.42 -19.68 10.86
CA VAL A 283 -3.40 -18.59 10.76
C VAL A 283 -2.83 -17.26 11.22
N PHE A 284 -3.37 -16.16 10.69
CA PHE A 284 -3.11 -14.83 11.19
C PHE A 284 -4.41 -14.07 11.40
N PHE A 285 -4.39 -13.17 12.38
CA PHE A 285 -5.50 -12.28 12.71
C PHE A 285 -4.97 -10.89 12.98
N GLY A 286 -5.76 -9.87 12.69
CA GLY A 286 -5.37 -8.51 13.00
C GLY A 286 -6.50 -7.51 12.91
N LYS A 287 -6.11 -6.25 13.02
CA LYS A 287 -6.99 -5.09 12.99
C LYS A 287 -6.26 -3.99 12.25
N TRP A 288 -6.99 -3.20 11.48
CA TRP A 288 -6.47 -1.95 10.94
C TRP A 288 -7.36 -0.77 11.29
N VAL A 289 -6.70 0.36 11.51
CA VAL A 289 -7.28 1.62 11.99
C VAL A 289 -6.79 2.76 11.13
N THR A 290 -7.57 3.83 11.01
CA THR A 290 -7.10 5.07 10.38
C THR A 290 -5.93 5.69 11.14
N GLU A 291 -5.30 6.72 10.58
CA GLU A 291 -4.27 7.51 11.29
C GLU A 291 -4.74 8.01 12.66
N GLY A 292 -6.00 8.44 12.77
CA GLY A 292 -6.60 8.89 14.02
C GLY A 292 -7.07 7.77 14.96
N GLY A 293 -6.78 6.50 14.65
CA GLY A 293 -7.14 5.36 15.50
C GLY A 293 -8.56 4.81 15.29
N ARG A 294 -9.38 5.45 14.45
CA ARG A 294 -10.73 4.93 14.12
C ARG A 294 -10.64 3.55 13.46
N PHE A 295 -11.38 2.57 13.97
CA PHE A 295 -11.42 1.23 13.42
C PHE A 295 -11.98 1.20 11.99
N GLN A 296 -11.39 0.37 11.14
CA GLN A 296 -11.81 0.19 9.75
C GLN A 296 -11.99 -1.27 9.36
N GLY A 297 -11.24 -2.21 9.91
CA GLY A 297 -11.50 -3.62 9.66
C GLY A 297 -10.70 -4.63 10.47
N LEU A 298 -11.26 -5.83 10.58
CA LEU A 298 -10.61 -7.01 11.15
C LEU A 298 -9.98 -7.84 10.02
N LEU A 299 -8.76 -8.34 10.22
CA LEU A 299 -8.02 -9.15 9.27
C LEU A 299 -8.04 -10.62 9.71
N LYS A 300 -8.17 -11.54 8.75
CA LYS A 300 -8.10 -12.98 8.99
C LYS A 300 -7.56 -13.69 7.76
N GLY A 301 -6.67 -14.66 7.96
CA GLY A 301 -6.20 -15.48 6.86
C GLY A 301 -5.25 -16.59 7.26
N HIS A 302 -4.55 -17.12 6.27
CA HIS A 302 -3.54 -18.16 6.41
C HIS A 302 -2.19 -17.67 5.92
N TYR A 303 -1.13 -18.29 6.43
CA TYR A 303 0.21 -18.09 5.92
C TYR A 303 0.91 -19.43 5.73
N GLY A 304 1.94 -19.46 4.91
CA GLY A 304 2.72 -20.67 4.67
C GLY A 304 4.07 -20.36 4.06
N MET A 305 4.90 -21.39 3.95
CA MET A 305 6.21 -21.32 3.29
C MET A 305 6.03 -21.41 1.78
N LEU A 306 6.91 -20.74 1.02
CA LEU A 306 6.97 -20.91 -0.42
C LEU A 306 7.66 -22.25 -0.77
N PRO A 307 7.12 -23.09 -1.68
CA PRO A 307 7.68 -24.42 -1.96
C PRO A 307 9.12 -24.42 -2.50
N ALA A 308 9.54 -23.31 -3.11
CA ALA A 308 10.82 -23.17 -3.80
C ALA A 308 11.90 -22.44 -2.98
N THR A 309 11.64 -22.09 -1.71
CA THR A 309 12.66 -21.44 -0.89
C THR A 309 13.80 -22.39 -0.60
N SER A 310 15.00 -22.03 -1.05
CA SER A 310 16.22 -22.71 -0.66
C SER A 310 16.30 -22.78 0.87
N ALA A 311 16.83 -23.87 1.44
CA ALA A 311 16.97 -24.07 2.89
C ALA A 311 17.71 -22.94 3.64
N ARG A 312 18.27 -21.95 2.92
CA ARG A 312 18.96 -20.79 3.47
C ARG A 312 18.06 -19.60 3.81
N ARG A 313 16.82 -19.49 3.29
CA ARG A 313 15.92 -18.36 3.60
C ARG A 313 14.47 -18.82 3.73
N ALA A 314 13.85 -18.50 4.86
CA ALA A 314 12.44 -18.77 5.10
C ALA A 314 11.62 -17.60 4.55
N ASP A 315 11.25 -17.71 3.28
CA ASP A 315 10.24 -16.83 2.68
C ASP A 315 8.91 -17.58 2.59
N GLY A 316 7.82 -16.83 2.68
CA GLY A 316 6.50 -17.40 2.66
C GLY A 316 5.47 -16.48 2.05
N TRP A 317 4.24 -16.95 2.04
CA TRP A 317 3.07 -16.26 1.52
C TRP A 317 2.06 -16.05 2.65
N PHE A 318 1.16 -15.09 2.46
CA PHE A 318 -0.05 -14.95 3.25
C PHE A 318 -1.22 -14.57 2.35
N GLU A 319 -2.42 -15.04 2.70
CA GLU A 319 -3.65 -14.69 2.02
C GLU A 319 -4.80 -14.64 3.03
N GLY A 320 -5.77 -13.75 2.80
CA GLY A 320 -6.88 -13.59 3.72
C GLY A 320 -7.96 -12.65 3.23
N VAL A 321 -8.84 -12.32 4.17
CA VAL A 321 -9.94 -11.38 3.99
C VAL A 321 -9.93 -10.36 5.11
N TRP A 322 -10.57 -9.22 4.86
CA TRP A 322 -10.85 -8.25 5.91
C TRP A 322 -12.35 -7.99 6.02
N TYR A 323 -12.79 -7.76 7.25
CA TYR A 323 -14.19 -7.59 7.64
C TYR A 323 -14.46 -6.14 8.04
N SER A 324 -15.64 -5.65 7.69
CA SER A 324 -16.14 -4.35 8.16
C SER A 324 -16.50 -4.39 9.65
N ARG A 325 -16.94 -3.25 10.19
CA ARG A 325 -17.49 -3.14 11.55
C ARG A 325 -18.71 -4.03 11.77
N GLN A 326 -19.49 -4.30 10.71
CA GLN A 326 -20.67 -5.17 10.75
C GLN A 326 -20.32 -6.65 10.56
N LEU A 327 -19.02 -6.99 10.53
CA LEU A 327 -18.52 -8.34 10.28
C LEU A 327 -18.88 -8.90 8.90
N ASP A 328 -19.20 -8.03 7.95
CA ASP A 328 -19.30 -8.39 6.53
C ASP A 328 -17.92 -8.49 5.91
N VAL A 329 -17.71 -9.45 5.00
CA VAL A 329 -16.49 -9.52 4.18
C VAL A 329 -16.41 -8.27 3.30
N ALA A 330 -15.50 -7.37 3.64
CA ALA A 330 -15.30 -6.09 2.99
C ALA A 330 -14.21 -6.12 1.92
N GLY A 331 -13.34 -7.15 1.93
CA GLY A 331 -12.39 -7.39 0.85
C GLY A 331 -11.43 -8.55 1.10
N ALA A 332 -10.44 -8.66 0.23
CA ALA A 332 -9.39 -9.67 0.28
C ALA A 332 -8.01 -9.01 0.39
N LEU A 333 -7.04 -9.75 0.92
CA LEU A 333 -5.65 -9.32 1.01
C LEU A 333 -4.69 -10.51 0.81
N GLY A 334 -3.46 -10.23 0.40
CA GLY A 334 -2.44 -11.25 0.28
C GLY A 334 -1.08 -10.68 -0.14
N GLY A 335 -0.04 -11.48 0.00
CA GLY A 335 1.34 -11.07 -0.29
C GLY A 335 2.37 -12.09 0.16
N SER A 336 3.59 -11.63 0.42
CA SER A 336 4.68 -12.46 0.92
C SER A 336 5.28 -11.91 2.20
N TRP A 337 5.95 -12.79 2.93
CA TRP A 337 6.77 -12.46 4.07
C TRP A 337 8.15 -13.10 3.94
N CYS A 338 9.13 -12.53 4.62
CA CYS A 338 10.49 -13.06 4.70
C CYS A 338 11.03 -12.92 6.12
N THR A 339 11.90 -13.84 6.54
CA THR A 339 12.69 -13.68 7.76
C THR A 339 13.78 -12.64 7.58
N SER A 340 14.20 -12.02 8.67
CA SER A 340 15.48 -11.30 8.76
C SER A 340 16.43 -12.10 9.65
N ASP A 341 17.69 -12.20 9.26
CA ASP A 341 18.69 -12.97 10.01
C ASP A 341 19.28 -12.17 11.19
N GLU A 342 19.07 -10.85 11.21
CA GLU A 342 19.66 -9.91 12.18
C GLU A 342 18.70 -9.48 13.29
N VAL A 343 17.41 -9.45 12.99
CA VAL A 343 16.36 -9.12 13.95
C VAL A 343 15.46 -10.32 14.11
N ASP A 344 15.17 -10.64 15.37
CA ASP A 344 14.20 -11.69 15.67
C ASP A 344 12.85 -11.31 15.05
N GLY A 345 12.49 -11.99 13.96
CA GLY A 345 11.36 -11.62 13.11
C GLY A 345 11.67 -11.48 11.62
N GLY A 346 10.93 -10.57 10.98
CA GLY A 346 11.01 -10.34 9.55
C GLY A 346 10.04 -9.28 9.06
N PHE A 347 9.79 -9.29 7.76
CA PHE A 347 8.96 -8.29 7.07
C PHE A 347 7.88 -8.97 6.26
N PHE A 348 6.79 -8.24 6.01
CA PHE A 348 5.73 -8.67 5.10
C PHE A 348 5.32 -7.52 4.20
N ARG A 349 4.89 -7.86 2.99
CA ARG A 349 4.40 -6.92 1.98
C ARG A 349 3.29 -7.58 1.19
N GLY A 350 2.29 -6.81 0.81
CA GLY A 350 1.20 -7.33 0.01
C GLY A 350 0.28 -6.25 -0.49
N ARG A 351 -0.89 -6.70 -0.93
CA ARG A 351 -1.95 -5.89 -1.48
C ARG A 351 -3.27 -6.23 -0.82
N TRP A 352 -4.20 -5.30 -0.92
CA TRP A 352 -5.60 -5.51 -0.56
C TRP A 352 -6.50 -5.01 -1.68
N LYS A 353 -7.69 -5.61 -1.78
CA LYS A 353 -8.75 -5.19 -2.69
C LYS A 353 -10.07 -5.21 -1.93
N ALA A 354 -10.82 -4.12 -1.98
CA ALA A 354 -12.17 -4.05 -1.46
C ALA A 354 -13.12 -4.91 -2.32
N ARG A 355 -14.20 -5.38 -1.71
CA ARG A 355 -15.30 -6.05 -2.41
C ARG A 355 -16.33 -5.01 -2.85
N CYS A 356 -16.61 -4.94 -4.14
CA CYS A 356 -17.68 -4.11 -4.67
C CYS A 356 -19.03 -4.72 -4.29
N ARG A 357 -20.00 -3.85 -4.01
CA ARG A 357 -21.40 -4.22 -3.80
C ARG A 357 -22.19 -4.13 -5.09
#